data_AF-A0A7Z8YPY2-F1
#
_entry.id   AF-A0A7Z8YPY2-F1
#
_cell.length_a   1.000
_cell.length_b   1.000
_cell.length_c   1.000
_cell.angle_alpha   90.00
_cell.angle_beta   90.00
_cell.angle_gamma   90.00
#
_symmetry.space_group_name_H-M   'P 1'
#
loop_
_entity.id
_entity.type
_entity.pdbx_description
1 polymer ?
#
loop_
_entity_poly.entity_id
_entity_poly.type
_entity_poly.pdbx_seq_one_letter_code
_entity_poly.pdbx_strand_id
1 'polypeptide(L)'
;MSTIGQNGKVVKTVATATENAKTTKTNVTAKSTKQEFETKKIELNAILNSGNAEQRIKNLEVFQKMADKHKFLKEKRDTLTAFMVSRDGFKEKLMIMNDNNESFEITNGTIISELLDICSDKLDEMIRESEVKISTFQI
;
A
#
# COMPACT_ATOMS: atom_id res chain seq x y z
N MET A 1 -56.83 -18.11 -64.90
CA MET A 1 -55.36 -17.97 -64.88
C MET A 1 -54.81 -19.01 -63.91
N SER A 2 -54.04 -19.94 -64.48
CA SER A 2 -53.34 -21.09 -63.89
C SER A 2 -52.34 -20.69 -62.78
N THR A 3 -51.98 -21.48 -61.75
CA THR A 3 -52.24 -22.88 -61.38
C THR A 3 -51.58 -23.20 -60.01
N ILE A 4 -52.21 -24.10 -59.23
CA ILE A 4 -51.62 -25.25 -58.49
C ILE A 4 -50.66 -24.92 -57.32
N GLY A 5 -50.72 -25.54 -56.13
CA GLY A 5 -51.35 -26.77 -55.64
C GLY A 5 -50.69 -27.16 -54.30
N GLN A 6 -51.44 -27.86 -53.46
CA GLN A 6 -51.25 -28.03 -52.01
C GLN A 6 -50.12 -28.97 -51.54
N ASN A 7 -49.70 -28.73 -50.29
CA ASN A 7 -49.40 -29.67 -49.19
C ASN A 7 -48.33 -30.77 -49.31
N GLY A 8 -47.55 -30.90 -48.22
CA GLY A 8 -47.43 -32.20 -47.53
C GLY A 8 -46.05 -32.86 -47.42
N LYS A 9 -45.35 -32.58 -46.30
CA LYS A 9 -44.60 -33.50 -45.42
C LYS A 9 -44.37 -34.95 -45.91
N VAL A 10 -43.12 -35.36 -46.14
CA VAL A 10 -42.68 -36.76 -45.90
C VAL A 10 -41.18 -36.85 -45.61
N VAL A 11 -40.83 -37.89 -44.86
CA VAL A 11 -39.60 -38.13 -44.08
C VAL A 11 -38.86 -39.36 -44.64
N LYS A 12 -37.52 -39.38 -44.48
CA LYS A 12 -36.57 -40.53 -44.43
C LYS A 12 -36.20 -41.29 -45.72
N THR A 13 -34.87 -41.34 -45.98
CA THR A 13 -34.05 -42.47 -46.49
C THR A 13 -32.57 -42.03 -46.41
N VAL A 14 -31.68 -42.51 -45.53
CA VAL A 14 -30.98 -43.81 -45.36
C VAL A 14 -29.79 -44.05 -46.33
N ALA A 15 -28.63 -44.42 -45.73
CA ALA A 15 -27.41 -45.13 -46.20
C ALA A 15 -26.16 -44.29 -46.60
N THR A 16 -25.06 -44.25 -45.80
CA THR A 16 -23.80 -45.09 -45.77
C THR A 16 -22.87 -44.86 -46.99
N ALA A 17 -21.52 -44.70 -46.94
CA ALA A 17 -20.46 -45.21 -46.04
C ALA A 17 -19.09 -44.46 -46.21
N THR A 18 -18.23 -44.52 -45.16
CA THR A 18 -16.73 -44.57 -45.04
C THR A 18 -15.81 -43.91 -46.10
N GLU A 19 -14.70 -43.20 -45.78
CA GLU A 19 -13.55 -43.63 -44.95
C GLU A 19 -12.55 -42.47 -44.57
N ASN A 20 -12.06 -42.50 -43.32
CA ASN A 20 -10.76 -42.04 -42.73
C ASN A 20 -9.99 -40.76 -43.16
N ALA A 21 -9.75 -39.85 -42.19
CA ALA A 21 -8.40 -39.43 -41.74
C ALA A 21 -8.40 -38.56 -40.45
N LYS A 22 -7.54 -38.95 -39.49
CA LYS A 22 -6.84 -38.14 -38.45
C LYS A 22 -7.61 -37.44 -37.31
N THR A 23 -7.53 -38.07 -36.14
CA THR A 23 -7.13 -37.53 -34.82
C THR A 23 -7.06 -36.00 -34.64
N THR A 24 -7.83 -35.44 -33.71
CA THR A 24 -7.30 -34.67 -32.57
C THR A 24 -8.35 -34.42 -31.50
N LYS A 25 -8.08 -34.87 -30.27
CA LYS A 25 -8.73 -34.40 -29.05
C LYS A 25 -8.21 -33.00 -28.74
N THR A 26 -9.07 -31.98 -28.69
CA THR A 26 -8.68 -30.67 -28.17
C THR A 26 -9.24 -30.49 -26.77
N ASN A 27 -8.51 -31.04 -25.80
CA ASN A 27 -8.36 -30.40 -24.50
C ASN A 27 -7.74 -29.02 -24.74
N VAL A 28 -8.28 -27.93 -24.17
CA VAL A 28 -7.55 -26.85 -23.47
C VAL A 28 -8.59 -25.78 -23.09
N THR A 29 -9.07 -25.81 -21.83
CA THR A 29 -9.38 -24.59 -21.06
C THR A 29 -9.21 -24.91 -19.57
N ALA A 30 -8.01 -25.32 -19.17
CA ALA A 30 -7.65 -25.60 -17.77
C ALA A 30 -6.23 -25.13 -17.41
N LYS A 31 -5.65 -24.21 -18.21
CA LYS A 31 -4.25 -23.77 -18.06
C LYS A 31 -4.12 -22.34 -17.50
N SER A 32 -5.17 -21.53 -17.56
CA SER A 32 -5.13 -20.14 -17.08
C SER A 32 -5.17 -20.03 -15.55
N THR A 33 -5.92 -20.90 -14.85
CA THR A 33 -6.12 -20.79 -13.39
C THR A 33 -4.97 -21.35 -12.56
N LYS A 34 -4.24 -22.36 -13.06
CA LYS A 34 -3.12 -22.98 -12.32
C LYS A 34 -1.88 -22.08 -12.23
N GLN A 35 -1.59 -21.33 -13.29
CA GLN A 35 -0.41 -20.47 -13.34
C GLN A 35 -0.56 -19.26 -12.41
N GLU A 36 -1.79 -18.76 -12.25
CA GLU A 36 -2.16 -17.69 -11.33
C GLU A 36 -2.18 -18.16 -9.86
N PHE A 37 -2.50 -19.43 -9.62
CA PHE A 37 -2.47 -20.02 -8.28
C PHE A 37 -1.04 -20.30 -7.80
N GLU A 38 -0.16 -20.78 -8.70
CA GLU A 38 1.25 -21.02 -8.37
C GLU A 38 2.02 -19.72 -8.12
N THR A 39 1.72 -18.64 -8.87
CA THR A 39 2.30 -17.31 -8.58
C THR A 39 1.86 -16.78 -7.23
N LYS A 40 0.56 -16.85 -6.91
CA LYS A 40 0.05 -16.46 -5.57
C LYS A 40 0.61 -17.32 -4.44
N LYS A 41 0.88 -18.60 -4.69
CA LYS A 41 1.47 -19.52 -3.71
C LYS A 41 2.96 -19.28 -3.49
N ILE A 42 3.68 -18.83 -4.52
CA ILE A 42 5.08 -18.40 -4.43
C ILE A 42 5.17 -17.06 -3.68
N GLU A 43 4.28 -16.11 -3.97
CA GLU A 43 4.17 -14.86 -3.22
C GLU A 43 3.81 -15.10 -1.75
N LEU A 44 2.84 -15.97 -1.47
CA LEU A 44 2.51 -16.36 -0.09
C LEU A 44 3.69 -17.05 0.60
N ASN A 45 4.43 -17.93 -0.09
CA ASN A 45 5.60 -18.59 0.50
C ASN A 45 6.77 -17.62 0.72
N ALA A 46 6.93 -16.60 -0.11
CA ALA A 46 7.94 -15.56 0.10
C ALA A 46 7.58 -14.68 1.32
N ILE A 47 6.29 -14.45 1.55
CA ILE A 47 5.76 -13.74 2.73
C ILE A 47 5.84 -14.61 3.99
N LEU A 48 5.56 -15.92 3.88
CA LEU A 48 5.57 -16.87 5.02
C LEU A 48 6.97 -17.34 5.41
N ASN A 49 7.92 -17.39 4.47
CA ASN A 49 9.31 -17.79 4.68
C ASN A 49 10.27 -16.60 4.69
N SER A 50 9.82 -15.44 5.18
CA SER A 50 10.65 -14.24 5.36
C SER A 50 11.70 -14.48 6.46
N GLY A 51 12.86 -15.02 6.06
CA GLY A 51 14.08 -15.05 6.85
C GLY A 51 14.16 -16.16 7.92
N ASN A 52 15.39 -16.64 8.14
CA ASN A 52 15.80 -17.37 9.35
C ASN A 52 15.22 -16.67 10.61
N ALA A 53 14.83 -17.42 11.63
CA ALA A 53 14.36 -16.89 12.92
C ALA A 53 15.25 -15.74 13.47
N GLU A 54 16.56 -15.84 13.30
CA GLU A 54 17.50 -14.80 13.71
C GLU A 54 17.37 -13.50 12.90
N GLN A 55 17.04 -13.60 11.61
CA GLN A 55 16.77 -12.44 10.76
C GLN A 55 15.47 -11.76 11.19
N ARG A 56 14.44 -12.53 11.55
CA ARG A 56 13.16 -11.99 12.04
C ARG A 56 13.33 -11.28 13.39
N ILE A 57 14.19 -11.81 14.27
CA ILE A 57 14.54 -11.15 15.54
C ILE A 57 15.26 -9.81 15.28
N LYS A 58 16.22 -9.78 14.35
CA LYS A 58 16.88 -8.51 13.97
C LYS A 58 15.91 -7.51 13.33
N ASN A 59 14.99 -7.99 12.50
CA ASN A 59 13.94 -7.15 11.90
C ASN A 59 13.02 -6.56 12.99
N LEU A 60 12.67 -7.34 14.02
CA LEU A 60 11.92 -6.84 15.18
C LEU A 60 12.66 -5.75 15.95
N GLU A 61 13.97 -5.88 16.17
CA GLU A 61 14.77 -4.81 16.80
C GLU A 61 14.79 -3.52 15.97
N VAL A 62 14.89 -3.65 14.65
CA VAL A 62 14.82 -2.50 13.72
C VAL A 62 13.42 -1.87 13.77
N PHE A 63 12.38 -2.69 13.76
CA PHE A 63 11.00 -2.23 13.87
C PHE A 63 10.75 -1.50 15.19
N GLN A 64 11.28 -2.00 16.30
CA GLN A 64 11.19 -1.34 17.61
C GLN A 64 11.79 0.08 17.55
N LYS A 65 12.99 0.24 16.97
CA LYS A 65 13.59 1.57 16.79
C LYS A 65 12.76 2.50 15.90
N MET A 66 12.13 1.96 14.85
CA MET A 66 11.22 2.73 13.99
C MET A 66 9.97 3.16 14.75
N ALA A 67 9.39 2.27 15.57
CA ALA A 67 8.24 2.56 16.42
C ALA A 67 8.58 3.62 17.48
N ASP A 68 9.74 3.52 18.12
CA ASP A 68 10.21 4.50 19.10
C ASP A 68 10.39 5.89 18.46
N LYS A 69 10.97 5.95 17.25
CA LYS A 69 11.06 7.19 16.47
C LYS A 69 9.69 7.77 16.15
N HIS A 70 8.75 6.94 15.71
CA HIS A 70 7.40 7.40 15.38
C HIS A 70 6.68 7.95 16.61
N LYS A 71 6.77 7.25 17.74
CA LYS A 71 6.22 7.69 19.03
C LYS A 71 6.82 9.04 19.46
N PHE A 72 8.13 9.18 19.38
CA PHE A 72 8.81 10.44 19.69
C PHE A 72 8.31 11.60 18.80
N LEU A 73 8.15 11.37 17.49
CA LEU A 73 7.64 12.38 16.57
C LEU A 73 6.19 12.78 16.90
N LYS A 74 5.32 11.82 17.24
CA LYS A 74 3.94 12.10 17.70
C LYS A 74 3.94 12.91 18.99
N GLU A 75 4.73 12.53 19.99
CA GLU A 75 4.84 13.29 21.25
C GLU A 75 5.28 14.75 21.03
N LYS A 76 6.23 14.98 20.10
CA LYS A 76 6.65 16.34 19.74
C LYS A 76 5.57 17.11 19.01
N ARG A 77 4.81 16.46 18.15
CA ARG A 77 3.65 17.06 17.47
C ARG A 77 2.54 17.43 18.46
N ASP A 78 2.26 16.59 19.43
CA ASP A 78 1.27 16.86 20.48
C ASP A 78 1.73 18.04 21.35
N THR A 79 3.02 18.08 21.70
CA THR A 79 3.62 19.20 22.44
C THR A 79 3.51 20.51 21.65
N LEU A 80 3.81 20.50 20.36
CA LEU A 80 3.68 21.67 19.49
C LEU A 80 2.22 22.13 19.40
N THR A 81 1.29 21.18 19.24
CA THR A 81 -0.16 21.48 19.20
C THR A 81 -0.63 22.12 20.50
N ALA A 82 -0.24 21.55 21.65
CA ALA A 82 -0.55 22.10 22.95
C ALA A 82 0.00 23.52 23.12
N PHE A 83 1.25 23.75 22.67
CA PHE A 83 1.86 25.08 22.67
C PHE A 83 1.06 26.07 21.81
N MET A 84 0.73 25.71 20.57
CA MET A 84 -0.06 26.54 19.66
C MET A 84 -1.44 26.90 20.23
N VAL A 85 -2.11 25.96 20.91
CA VAL A 85 -3.42 26.19 21.55
C VAL A 85 -3.29 27.08 22.80
N SER A 86 -2.21 26.94 23.56
CA SER A 86 -1.95 27.74 24.77
C SER A 86 -1.50 29.18 24.49
N ARG A 87 -1.27 29.51 23.22
CA ARG A 87 -0.60 30.74 22.80
C ARG A 87 -1.58 31.92 22.72
N ASP A 88 -1.27 32.98 23.45
CA ASP A 88 -2.09 34.21 23.56
C ASP A 88 -1.56 35.39 22.70
N GLY A 89 -0.53 35.22 21.87
CA GLY A 89 -0.06 36.28 20.95
C GLY A 89 0.80 37.38 21.58
N PHE A 90 0.69 37.62 22.90
CA PHE A 90 1.19 38.85 23.54
C PHE A 90 2.58 38.76 24.20
N LYS A 91 3.05 37.57 24.61
CA LYS A 91 4.31 37.41 25.38
C LYS A 91 5.12 36.19 24.95
N GLU A 92 5.24 36.00 23.65
CA GLU A 92 5.93 34.86 23.09
C GLU A 92 7.41 35.14 22.89
N LYS A 93 8.24 34.15 23.20
CA LYS A 93 9.64 34.14 22.83
C LYS A 93 10.03 32.76 22.33
N LEU A 94 10.74 32.72 21.21
CA LEU A 94 11.39 31.53 20.71
C LEU A 94 12.88 31.64 21.00
N MET A 95 13.44 30.62 21.65
CA MET A 95 14.86 30.57 21.98
C MET A 95 15.49 29.36 21.29
N ILE A 96 16.53 29.62 20.49
CA ILE A 96 17.32 28.59 19.82
C ILE A 96 18.66 28.54 20.54
N MET A 97 19.08 27.36 20.98
CA MET A 97 20.36 27.16 21.67
C MET A 97 21.21 26.18 20.86
N ASN A 98 22.51 26.46 20.75
CA ASN A 98 23.48 25.55 20.14
C ASN A 98 24.29 24.77 21.20
N ASP A 99 25.10 23.82 20.75
CA ASP A 99 25.94 22.98 21.61
C ASP A 99 27.04 23.77 22.34
N ASN A 100 27.31 25.02 21.91
CA ASN A 100 28.24 25.94 22.56
C ASN A 100 27.57 26.80 23.65
N ASN A 101 26.32 26.49 24.02
CA ASN A 101 25.48 27.27 24.93
C ASN A 101 25.17 28.71 24.46
N GLU A 102 25.40 29.03 23.20
CA GLU A 102 24.95 30.30 22.64
C GLU A 102 23.45 30.23 22.39
N SER A 103 22.73 31.30 22.75
CA SER A 103 21.28 31.38 22.57
C SER A 103 20.91 32.56 21.68
N PHE A 104 19.97 32.31 20.77
CA PHE A 104 19.36 33.29 19.90
C PHE A 104 17.88 33.38 20.24
N GLU A 105 17.41 34.57 20.60
CA GLU A 105 16.03 34.82 21.01
C GLU A 105 15.27 35.64 19.96
N ILE A 106 14.05 35.20 19.64
CA ILE A 106 13.10 35.89 18.77
C ILE A 106 11.87 36.21 19.60
N THR A 107 11.47 37.49 19.65
CA THR A 107 10.27 37.97 20.38
C THR A 107 9.17 38.48 19.43
N ASN A 108 9.42 38.50 18.13
CA ASN A 108 8.45 38.94 17.14
C ASN A 108 7.39 37.84 16.90
N GLY A 109 6.16 38.08 17.34
CA GLY A 109 5.06 37.11 17.24
C GLY A 109 4.73 36.67 15.81
N THR A 110 4.90 37.53 14.79
CA THR A 110 4.69 37.15 13.39
C THR A 110 5.73 36.13 12.94
N ILE A 111 7.01 36.39 13.22
CA ILE A 111 8.12 35.48 12.90
C ILE A 111 7.95 34.16 13.65
N ILE A 112 7.57 34.22 14.93
CA ILE A 112 7.30 33.02 15.74
C ILE A 112 6.17 32.20 15.11
N SER A 113 5.09 32.83 14.66
CA SER A 113 3.97 32.14 14.01
C SER A 113 4.42 31.39 12.75
N GLU A 114 5.15 32.06 11.87
CA GLU A 114 5.66 31.47 10.63
C GLU A 114 6.61 30.28 10.91
N LEU A 115 7.47 30.41 11.92
CA LEU A 115 8.36 29.31 12.33
C LEU A 115 7.58 28.12 12.91
N LEU A 116 6.53 28.37 13.70
CA LEU A 116 5.69 27.31 14.25
C LEU A 116 4.93 26.56 13.15
N ASP A 117 4.44 27.28 12.13
CA ASP A 117 3.76 26.68 10.97
C ASP A 117 4.73 25.79 10.17
N ILE A 118 5.95 26.28 9.90
CA ILE A 118 7.00 25.49 9.25
C ILE A 118 7.35 24.24 10.08
N CYS A 119 7.46 24.37 11.40
CA CYS A 119 7.70 23.24 12.28
C CYS A 119 6.55 22.22 12.27
N SER A 120 5.31 22.70 12.24
CA SER A 120 4.10 21.87 12.16
C SER A 120 4.10 21.05 10.87
N ASP A 121 4.27 21.71 9.73
CA ASP A 121 4.30 21.05 8.42
C ASP A 121 5.42 20.02 8.32
N LYS A 122 6.62 20.36 8.85
CA LYS A 122 7.75 19.44 8.82
C LYS A 122 7.55 18.23 9.72
N LEU A 123 6.97 18.41 10.90
CA LEU A 123 6.63 17.29 11.78
C LEU A 123 5.58 16.37 11.14
N ASP A 124 4.56 16.94 10.50
CA ASP A 124 3.52 16.17 9.83
C ASP A 124 4.07 15.36 8.64
N GLU A 125 5.00 15.94 7.87
CA GLU A 125 5.74 15.22 6.83
C GLU A 125 6.56 14.06 7.42
N MET A 126 7.36 14.31 8.46
CA MET A 126 8.20 13.28 9.10
C MET A 126 7.37 12.16 9.73
N ILE A 127 6.22 12.48 10.31
CA ILE A 127 5.28 11.51 10.85
C ILE A 127 4.71 10.64 9.73
N ARG A 128 4.24 11.25 8.63
CA ARG A 128 3.70 10.52 7.47
C ARG A 128 4.75 9.57 6.89
N GLU A 129 5.98 10.04 6.71
CA GLU A 129 7.07 9.18 6.25
C GLU A 129 7.31 8.01 7.21
N SER A 130 7.26 8.26 8.52
CA SER A 130 7.45 7.24 9.54
C SER A 130 6.30 6.22 9.53
N GLU A 131 5.06 6.65 9.32
CA GLU A 131 3.89 5.77 9.20
C GLU A 131 4.01 4.86 7.98
N VAL A 132 4.43 5.40 6.83
CA VAL A 132 4.67 4.61 5.61
C VAL A 132 5.79 3.59 5.83
N LYS A 133 6.89 3.99 6.46
CA LYS A 133 8.02 3.10 6.78
C LYS A 133 7.59 1.95 7.70
N ILE A 134 6.81 2.24 8.74
CA ILE A 134 6.29 1.23 9.67
C ILE A 134 5.30 0.30 8.96
N SER A 135 4.36 0.84 8.18
CA SER A 135 3.30 0.06 7.54
C SER A 135 3.81 -0.88 6.44
N THR A 136 4.91 -0.50 5.78
CA THR A 136 5.52 -1.29 4.70
C THR A 136 6.56 -2.29 5.24
N PHE A 137 6.93 -2.20 6.52
CA PHE A 137 7.97 -3.03 7.11
C PHE A 137 7.50 -4.49 7.26
N GLN A 138 8.27 -5.42 6.70
CA GLN A 138 8.03 -6.86 6.81
C GLN A 138 8.96 -7.47 7.88
N ILE A 139 8.39 -8.24 8.79
CA ILE A 139 9.09 -8.87 9.93
C ILE A 139 9.61 -10.27 9.59
#